data_AF-F9ZW45-F1
#
_entry.id   AF-F9ZW45-F1
#
_cell.length_a   1.000
_cell.length_b   1.000
_cell.length_c   1.000
_cell.angle_alpha   90.00
_cell.angle_beta   90.00
_cell.angle_gamma   90.00
#
_symmetry.space_group_name_H-M   'P 1'
#
loop_
_entity.id
_entity.type
_entity.pdbx_description
1 polymer ?
#
loop_
_entity_poly.entity_id
_entity_poly.type
_entity_poly.pdbx_seq_one_letter_code
_entity_poly.pdbx_strand_id
1 'polypeptide(L)'
;MIEEFKQWITTNPQVGAAVVAGLTSLIVAILIQPLIQWWLENRKGKIQTDTDEKRQKLQQQIQQELEELKSRMDERRSAETARRDYEYEARKRLYAEIEPIRFQVCEALEEAHYRVRSLARTARSGNLGIGADSWVANPGYYLRSTIYKLILPVTYFRLMQRRMTFIDLHLDPNIAMQYSLLKLYARSFTDDFIFAALEPKLKYEPNHPQSKYLREENPAVFSRQALVLGDLECVADLLTVQENGQIRVLQFGEFEKLFDTEKLDDNLHEILSLFVTFSPDRKPVLARLLLTQAFFAQLILSTYYTTVCPPELAGLLNTISMDEELITTLSWYEGKCADLSVIKPYLSTRLGWLQNNAMIALKS
;
A
#
# COMPACT_ATOMS: atom_id res chain seq x y z
N MET A 1 23.97 111.11 38.79
CA MET A 1 24.29 109.82 38.13
C MET A 1 23.12 109.16 37.40
N ILE A 2 22.04 108.70 38.03
CA ILE A 2 20.91 108.06 37.29
C ILE A 2 20.10 109.10 36.48
N GLU A 3 19.95 110.32 37.01
CA GLU A 3 19.21 111.41 36.32
C GLU A 3 19.99 112.03 35.14
N GLU A 4 21.33 112.14 35.24
CA GLU A 4 22.17 112.63 34.12
C GLU A 4 22.21 111.66 32.94
N PHE A 5 22.06 110.35 33.20
CA PHE A 5 22.04 109.34 32.15
C PHE A 5 20.73 109.36 31.34
N LYS A 6 19.60 109.69 31.97
CA LYS A 6 18.30 109.85 31.29
C LYS A 6 18.30 111.03 30.31
N GLN A 7 18.90 112.16 30.72
CA GLN A 7 18.90 113.40 29.93
C GLN A 7 19.78 113.29 28.67
N TRP A 8 20.82 112.44 28.72
CA TRP A 8 21.70 112.15 27.60
C TRP A 8 21.04 111.25 26.53
N ILE A 9 20.19 110.30 26.92
CA ILE A 9 19.49 109.39 25.99
C ILE A 9 18.43 110.16 25.16
N THR A 10 17.80 111.19 25.73
CA THR A 10 16.77 111.99 25.04
C THR A 10 17.32 112.93 23.97
N THR A 11 18.62 113.27 23.99
CA THR A 11 19.25 114.21 23.03
C THR A 11 19.92 113.52 21.84
N ASN A 12 20.13 112.20 21.88
CA ASN A 12 20.74 111.42 20.79
C ASN A 12 19.99 110.08 20.56
N PRO A 13 18.81 110.08 19.92
CA PRO A 13 17.97 108.90 19.76
C PRO A 13 18.65 107.77 18.96
N GLN A 14 19.56 108.09 18.02
CA GLN A 14 20.34 107.10 17.28
C GLN A 14 21.35 106.35 18.17
N VAL A 15 21.94 107.03 19.16
CA VAL A 15 22.88 106.42 20.10
C VAL A 15 22.14 105.59 21.15
N GLY A 16 20.98 106.08 21.63
CA GLY A 16 20.10 105.31 22.52
C GLY A 16 19.60 104.01 21.88
N ALA A 17 19.18 104.05 20.61
CA ALA A 17 18.78 102.86 19.86
C ALA A 17 19.96 101.88 19.64
N ALA A 18 21.16 102.38 19.37
CA ALA A 18 22.36 101.55 19.23
C ALA A 18 22.79 100.88 20.55
N VAL A 19 22.66 101.57 21.68
CA VAL A 19 22.96 101.00 23.01
C VAL A 19 21.91 99.97 23.43
N VAL A 20 20.63 100.19 23.14
CA VAL A 20 19.56 99.20 23.40
C VAL A 20 19.68 98.00 22.45
N ALA A 21 20.04 98.19 21.18
CA ALA A 21 20.33 97.09 20.24
C ALA A 21 21.61 96.33 20.61
N GLY A 22 22.63 97.04 21.10
CA GLY A 22 23.86 96.45 21.64
C GLY A 22 23.59 95.64 22.91
N LEU A 23 22.79 96.16 23.85
CA LEU A 23 22.42 95.45 25.08
C LEU A 23 21.46 94.28 24.82
N THR A 24 20.51 94.40 23.89
CA THR A 24 19.63 93.29 23.53
C THR A 24 20.37 92.20 22.77
N SER A 25 21.28 92.53 21.84
CA SER A 25 22.15 91.53 21.20
C SER A 25 23.14 90.89 22.18
N LEU A 26 23.66 91.64 23.15
CA LEU A 26 24.52 91.11 24.21
C LEU A 26 23.75 90.18 25.16
N ILE A 27 22.52 90.54 25.55
CA ILE A 27 21.64 89.68 26.36
C ILE A 27 21.26 88.40 25.60
N VAL A 28 20.94 88.51 24.31
CA VAL A 28 20.64 87.36 23.46
C VAL A 28 21.87 86.45 23.32
N ALA A 29 23.05 87.02 23.07
CA ALA A 29 24.29 86.26 22.89
C ALA A 29 24.83 85.63 24.19
N ILE A 30 24.70 86.32 25.33
CA ILE A 30 25.25 85.86 26.62
C ILE A 30 24.26 84.99 27.39
N LEU A 31 22.96 85.29 27.37
CA LEU A 31 21.98 84.58 28.20
C LEU A 31 21.12 83.60 27.41
N ILE A 32 20.69 83.95 26.20
CA ILE A 32 19.73 83.13 25.44
C ILE A 32 20.47 82.04 24.64
N GLN A 33 21.58 82.37 24.01
CA GLN A 33 22.32 81.45 23.14
C GLN A 33 22.90 80.22 23.88
N PRO A 34 23.51 80.35 25.08
CA PRO A 34 23.94 79.18 25.86
C PRO A 34 22.78 78.33 26.35
N LEU A 35 21.64 78.96 26.67
CA LEU A 35 20.45 78.28 27.16
C LEU A 35 19.76 77.48 26.04
N ILE A 36 19.72 78.02 24.83
CA ILE A 36 19.30 77.30 23.62
C ILE A 36 20.28 76.16 23.30
N GLN A 37 21.59 76.37 23.39
CA GLN A 37 22.58 75.31 23.16
C GLN A 37 22.45 74.17 24.18
N TRP A 38 22.39 74.49 25.48
CA TRP A 38 22.16 73.51 26.53
C TRP A 38 20.85 72.74 26.33
N TRP A 39 19.77 73.43 25.95
CA TRP A 39 18.50 72.77 25.65
C TRP A 39 18.59 71.85 24.42
N LEU A 40 19.26 72.28 23.35
CA LEU A 40 19.49 71.47 22.15
C LEU A 40 20.38 70.25 22.45
N GLU A 41 21.42 70.39 23.27
CA GLU A 41 22.30 69.30 23.69
C GLU A 41 21.55 68.27 24.53
N ASN A 42 20.74 68.71 25.49
CA ASN A 42 19.89 67.82 26.27
C ASN A 42 18.83 67.11 25.40
N ARG A 43 18.25 67.80 24.41
CA ARG A 43 17.30 67.18 23.48
C ARG A 43 17.98 66.19 22.53
N LYS A 44 19.15 66.53 22.00
CA LYS A 44 19.96 65.64 21.16
C LYS A 44 20.36 64.39 21.93
N GLY A 45 20.83 64.53 23.17
CA GLY A 45 21.14 63.41 24.05
C GLY A 45 19.95 62.48 24.21
N LYS A 46 18.77 63.01 24.52
CA LYS A 46 17.54 62.22 24.69
C LYS A 46 17.06 61.53 23.40
N ILE A 47 17.17 62.20 22.25
CA ILE A 47 16.83 61.62 20.95
C ILE A 47 17.80 60.49 20.58
N GLN A 48 19.09 60.68 20.88
CA GLN A 48 20.13 59.71 20.58
C GLN A 48 19.98 58.46 21.45
N THR A 49 19.71 58.61 22.76
CA THR A 49 19.42 57.48 23.65
C THR A 49 18.17 56.71 23.23
N ASP A 50 17.07 57.40 22.87
CA ASP A 50 15.84 56.73 22.42
C ASP A 50 16.04 55.98 21.07
N THR A 51 16.86 56.55 20.18
CA THR A 51 17.20 55.90 18.91
C THR A 51 18.07 54.67 19.12
N ASP A 52 19.05 54.74 20.02
CA ASP A 52 19.94 53.63 20.34
C ASP A 52 19.20 52.51 21.09
N GLU A 53 18.29 52.84 22.01
CA GLU A 53 17.39 51.87 22.65
C GLU A 53 16.49 51.15 21.64
N LYS A 54 15.89 51.88 20.69
CA LYS A 54 15.08 51.29 19.62
C LYS A 54 15.91 50.38 18.71
N ARG A 55 17.14 50.78 18.38
CA ARG A 55 18.07 49.95 17.59
C ARG A 55 18.45 48.68 18.33
N GLN A 56 18.76 48.77 19.62
CA GLN A 56 19.07 47.59 20.44
C GLN A 56 17.87 46.65 20.56
N LYS A 57 16.66 47.18 20.80
CA LYS A 57 15.43 46.37 20.83
C LYS A 57 15.17 45.68 19.49
N LEU A 58 15.32 46.39 18.38
CA LEU A 58 15.15 45.83 17.05
C LEU A 58 16.21 44.77 16.74
N GLN A 59 17.47 44.99 17.12
CA GLN A 59 18.53 44.00 16.98
C GLN A 59 18.27 42.76 17.82
N GLN A 60 17.81 42.92 19.07
CA GLN A 60 17.42 41.80 19.93
C GLN A 60 16.24 41.02 19.34
N GLN A 61 15.22 41.71 18.83
CA GLN A 61 14.07 41.09 18.17
C GLN A 61 14.51 40.31 16.94
N ILE A 62 15.31 40.91 16.06
CA ILE A 62 15.85 40.23 14.87
C ILE A 62 16.69 39.02 15.30
N GLN A 63 17.50 39.13 16.36
CA GLN A 63 18.32 38.02 16.83
C GLN A 63 17.47 36.88 17.41
N GLN A 64 16.40 37.20 18.14
CA GLN A 64 15.42 36.22 18.64
C GLN A 64 14.68 35.53 17.49
N GLU A 65 14.18 36.29 16.51
CA GLU A 65 13.50 35.74 15.33
C GLU A 65 14.43 34.84 14.51
N LEU A 66 15.71 35.22 14.36
CA LEU A 66 16.71 34.40 13.69
C LEU A 66 17.02 33.11 14.46
N GLU A 67 17.08 33.16 15.78
CA GLU A 67 17.31 31.99 16.63
C GLU A 67 16.11 31.03 16.59
N GLU A 68 14.89 31.54 16.69
CA GLU A 68 13.67 30.74 16.53
C GLU A 68 13.59 30.08 15.15
N LEU A 69 13.88 30.83 14.09
CA LEU A 69 13.81 30.31 12.73
C LEU A 69 14.90 29.24 12.49
N LYS A 70 16.10 29.41 13.07
CA LYS A 70 17.14 28.38 13.06
C LYS A 70 16.70 27.12 13.81
N SER A 71 16.16 27.25 15.02
CA SER A 71 15.66 26.10 15.80
C SER A 71 14.60 25.32 15.01
N ARG A 72 13.61 26.02 14.42
CA ARG A 72 12.57 25.38 13.60
C ARG A 72 13.14 24.69 12.35
N MET A 73 14.15 25.28 11.70
CA MET A 73 14.82 24.65 10.56
C MET A 73 15.61 23.41 10.97
N ASP A 74 16.29 23.46 12.11
CA ASP A 74 17.09 22.33 12.62
C ASP A 74 16.21 21.18 13.10
N GLU A 75 15.08 21.47 13.76
CA GLU A 75 14.05 20.49 14.10
C GLU A 75 13.44 19.83 12.86
N ARG A 76 13.11 20.62 11.84
CA ARG A 76 12.58 20.08 10.57
C ARG A 76 13.61 19.20 9.87
N ARG A 77 14.88 19.63 9.82
CA ARG A 77 15.97 18.86 9.24
C ARG A 77 16.21 17.56 10.00
N SER A 78 16.21 17.57 11.33
CA SER A 78 16.40 16.36 12.13
C SER A 78 15.25 15.38 11.90
N ALA A 79 14.01 15.86 11.86
CA ALA A 79 12.84 15.03 11.56
C ALA A 79 12.87 14.44 10.14
N GLU A 80 13.24 15.25 9.14
CA GLU A 80 13.39 14.78 7.75
C GLU A 80 14.53 13.75 7.62
N THR A 81 15.66 13.95 8.29
CA THR A 81 16.78 13.00 8.32
C THR A 81 16.37 11.69 8.99
N ALA A 82 15.78 11.75 10.18
CA ALA A 82 15.31 10.57 10.90
C ALA A 82 14.28 9.77 10.08
N ARG A 83 13.39 10.46 9.35
CA ARG A 83 12.44 9.83 8.43
C ARG A 83 13.14 9.13 7.26
N ARG A 84 14.12 9.78 6.62
CA ARG A 84 14.87 9.17 5.51
C ARG A 84 15.65 7.94 5.97
N ASP A 85 16.29 8.01 7.13
CA ASP A 85 17.05 6.89 7.70
C ASP A 85 16.12 5.70 8.00
N TYR A 86 14.94 5.99 8.58
CA TYR A 86 13.90 4.98 8.78
C TYR A 86 13.43 4.37 7.45
N GLU A 87 13.03 5.20 6.47
CA GLU A 87 12.53 4.72 5.17
C GLU A 87 13.59 3.89 4.43
N TYR A 88 14.86 4.28 4.51
CA TYR A 88 15.97 3.54 3.92
C TYR A 88 16.14 2.16 4.56
N GLU A 89 16.25 2.08 5.89
CA GLU A 89 16.41 0.81 6.59
C GLU A 89 15.16 -0.08 6.48
N ALA A 90 13.97 0.51 6.43
CA ALA A 90 12.73 -0.23 6.22
C ALA A 90 12.62 -0.77 4.78
N ARG A 91 12.98 0.00 3.75
CA ARG A 91 13.05 -0.50 2.35
C ARG A 91 14.10 -1.59 2.17
N LYS A 92 15.26 -1.43 2.80
CA LYS A 92 16.31 -2.44 2.77
C LYS A 92 15.83 -3.76 3.36
N ARG A 93 15.13 -3.73 4.50
CA ARG A 93 14.50 -4.92 5.10
C ARG A 93 13.39 -5.49 4.21
N LEU A 94 12.52 -4.65 3.67
CA LEU A 94 11.47 -5.04 2.73
C LEU A 94 12.05 -5.84 1.57
N TYR A 95 13.08 -5.33 0.89
CA TYR A 95 13.69 -6.01 -0.25
C TYR A 95 14.48 -7.27 0.15
N ALA A 96 15.20 -7.24 1.28
CA ALA A 96 15.93 -8.41 1.74
C ALA A 96 14.99 -9.58 2.08
N GLU A 97 13.83 -9.31 2.67
CA GLU A 97 12.91 -10.34 3.15
C GLU A 97 11.87 -10.78 2.12
N ILE A 98 11.38 -9.85 1.29
CA ILE A 98 10.21 -10.06 0.43
C ILE A 98 10.60 -10.31 -1.03
N GLU A 99 11.66 -9.69 -1.55
CA GLU A 99 12.05 -9.85 -2.96
C GLU A 99 12.32 -11.32 -3.35
N PRO A 100 13.02 -12.13 -2.53
CA PRO A 100 13.22 -13.55 -2.85
C PRO A 100 11.89 -14.33 -2.93
N ILE A 101 10.92 -13.98 -2.07
CA ILE A 101 9.59 -14.60 -2.07
C ILE A 101 8.82 -14.17 -3.32
N ARG A 102 8.91 -12.90 -3.73
CA ARG A 102 8.24 -12.39 -4.94
C ARG A 102 8.68 -13.14 -6.19
N PHE A 103 9.99 -13.39 -6.32
CA PHE A 103 10.50 -14.19 -7.43
C PHE A 103 9.86 -15.60 -7.44
N GLN A 104 9.82 -16.28 -6.29
CA GLN A 104 9.21 -17.60 -6.15
C GLN A 104 7.68 -17.60 -6.37
N VAL A 105 7.01 -16.52 -5.98
CA VAL A 105 5.58 -16.29 -6.27
C VAL A 105 5.35 -16.22 -7.78
N CYS A 106 6.19 -15.49 -8.51
CA CYS A 106 6.07 -15.35 -9.97
C CYS A 106 6.07 -16.74 -10.64
N GLU A 107 7.08 -17.56 -10.34
CA GLU A 107 7.18 -18.93 -10.85
C GLU A 107 5.98 -19.80 -10.43
N ALA A 108 5.53 -19.68 -9.18
CA ALA A 108 4.38 -20.43 -8.69
C ALA A 108 3.07 -20.06 -9.40
N LEU A 109 2.87 -18.78 -9.71
CA LEU A 109 1.67 -18.30 -10.40
C LEU A 109 1.65 -18.72 -11.87
N GLU A 110 2.79 -18.70 -12.56
CA GLU A 110 2.92 -19.22 -13.93
C GLU A 110 2.56 -20.70 -13.98
N GLU A 111 3.11 -21.49 -13.06
CA GLU A 111 2.82 -22.91 -12.95
C GLU A 111 1.35 -23.17 -12.62
N ALA A 112 0.76 -22.45 -11.66
CA ALA A 112 -0.65 -22.57 -11.32
C ALA A 112 -1.56 -22.25 -12.51
N HIS A 113 -1.27 -21.16 -13.22
CA HIS A 113 -1.98 -20.78 -14.44
C HIS A 113 -1.89 -21.89 -15.51
N TYR A 114 -0.69 -22.43 -15.74
CA TYR A 114 -0.47 -23.52 -16.69
C TYR A 114 -1.22 -24.80 -16.30
N ARG A 115 -1.35 -25.10 -15.00
CA ARG A 115 -2.15 -26.24 -14.54
C ARG A 115 -3.63 -26.08 -14.83
N VAL A 116 -4.20 -24.89 -14.63
CA VAL A 116 -5.59 -24.62 -15.00
C VAL A 116 -5.78 -24.77 -16.51
N ARG A 117 -4.87 -24.22 -17.33
CA ARG A 117 -4.89 -24.39 -18.80
C ARG A 117 -4.81 -25.87 -19.20
N SER A 118 -3.99 -26.65 -18.51
CA SER A 118 -3.85 -28.09 -18.76
C SER A 118 -5.13 -28.85 -18.40
N LEU A 119 -5.75 -28.54 -17.27
CA LEU A 119 -7.06 -29.08 -16.88
C LEU A 119 -8.12 -28.72 -17.93
N ALA A 120 -8.18 -27.45 -18.37
CA ALA A 120 -9.14 -27.00 -19.38
C ALA A 120 -8.95 -27.76 -20.70
N ARG A 121 -7.70 -27.93 -21.16
CA ARG A 121 -7.38 -28.74 -22.33
C ARG A 121 -7.84 -30.19 -22.19
N THR A 122 -7.56 -30.84 -21.05
CA THR A 122 -8.00 -32.22 -20.80
C THR A 122 -9.53 -32.33 -20.71
N ALA A 123 -10.21 -31.31 -20.17
CA ALA A 123 -11.67 -31.24 -20.12
C ALA A 123 -12.28 -31.23 -21.53
N ARG A 124 -11.75 -30.39 -22.43
CA ARG A 124 -12.20 -30.31 -23.83
C ARG A 124 -12.05 -31.62 -24.58
N SER A 125 -11.01 -32.40 -24.27
CA SER A 125 -10.81 -33.74 -24.84
C SER A 125 -11.69 -34.83 -24.23
N GLY A 126 -12.57 -34.51 -23.26
CA GLY A 126 -13.42 -35.50 -22.58
C GLY A 126 -12.71 -36.41 -21.59
N ASN A 127 -11.45 -36.12 -21.24
CA ASN A 127 -10.58 -37.00 -20.44
C ASN A 127 -10.54 -36.60 -18.94
N LEU A 128 -11.49 -35.79 -18.47
CA LEU A 128 -11.66 -35.45 -17.06
C LEU A 128 -12.91 -36.13 -16.46
N GLY A 129 -12.86 -36.46 -15.16
CA GLY A 129 -13.98 -37.07 -14.43
C GLY A 129 -13.66 -38.47 -13.91
N ILE A 130 -14.51 -39.45 -14.24
CA ILE A 130 -14.47 -40.83 -13.69
C ILE A 130 -13.99 -41.89 -14.70
N GLY A 131 -13.70 -41.51 -15.94
CA GLY A 131 -13.27 -42.44 -16.99
C GLY A 131 -11.88 -43.03 -16.73
N ALA A 132 -11.59 -44.20 -17.31
CA ALA A 132 -10.29 -44.87 -17.18
C ALA A 132 -9.11 -44.01 -17.69
N ASP A 133 -9.36 -43.17 -18.70
CA ASP A 133 -8.38 -42.24 -19.24
C ASP A 133 -8.20 -40.97 -18.39
N SER A 134 -8.97 -40.84 -17.29
CA SER A 134 -8.94 -39.67 -16.44
C SER A 134 -7.89 -39.78 -15.34
N TRP A 135 -6.80 -39.06 -15.49
CA TRP A 135 -5.72 -39.00 -14.49
C TRP A 135 -6.13 -38.32 -13.18
N VAL A 136 -7.28 -37.63 -13.13
CA VAL A 136 -7.86 -37.06 -11.90
C VAL A 136 -8.83 -38.02 -11.19
N ALA A 137 -9.16 -39.18 -11.78
CA ALA A 137 -10.09 -40.13 -11.17
C ALA A 137 -9.53 -40.73 -9.87
N ASN A 138 -8.19 -40.83 -9.77
CA ASN A 138 -7.49 -41.40 -8.62
C ASN A 138 -6.34 -40.48 -8.16
N PRO A 139 -5.93 -40.56 -6.87
CA PRO A 139 -4.86 -39.74 -6.29
C PRO A 139 -3.45 -40.18 -6.70
N GLY A 140 -3.19 -40.22 -8.02
CA GLY A 140 -1.88 -40.51 -8.60
C GLY A 140 -0.98 -39.28 -8.75
N TYR A 141 0.22 -39.51 -9.29
CA TYR A 141 1.28 -38.49 -9.47
C TYR A 141 0.78 -37.17 -10.09
N TYR A 142 0.06 -37.23 -11.21
CA TYR A 142 -0.38 -36.03 -11.92
C TYR A 142 -1.38 -35.20 -11.12
N LEU A 143 -2.26 -35.85 -10.34
CA LEU A 143 -3.19 -35.16 -9.45
C LEU A 143 -2.45 -34.46 -8.31
N ARG A 144 -1.53 -35.18 -7.65
CA ARG A 144 -0.69 -34.62 -6.58
C ARG A 144 0.12 -33.42 -7.07
N SER A 145 0.77 -33.54 -8.24
CA SER A 145 1.53 -32.45 -8.87
C SER A 145 0.63 -31.24 -9.19
N THR A 146 -0.57 -31.48 -9.70
CA THR A 146 -1.52 -30.41 -10.00
C THR A 146 -1.96 -29.67 -8.75
N ILE A 147 -2.33 -30.40 -7.68
CA ILE A 147 -2.72 -29.81 -6.40
C ILE A 147 -1.59 -28.97 -5.82
N TYR A 148 -0.38 -29.54 -5.75
CA TYR A 148 0.80 -28.86 -5.25
C TYR A 148 1.03 -27.53 -5.97
N LYS A 149 1.01 -27.53 -7.31
CA LYS A 149 1.24 -26.32 -8.10
C LYS A 149 0.13 -25.28 -7.95
N LEU A 150 -1.13 -25.69 -7.76
CA LEU A 150 -2.25 -24.76 -7.53
C LEU A 150 -2.22 -24.13 -6.13
N ILE A 151 -1.71 -24.83 -5.12
CA ILE A 151 -1.68 -24.33 -3.73
C ILE A 151 -0.40 -23.55 -3.39
N LEU A 152 0.67 -23.72 -4.19
CA LEU A 152 1.95 -23.02 -4.00
C LEU A 152 1.81 -21.49 -3.85
N PRO A 153 1.04 -20.76 -4.70
CA PRO A 153 0.88 -19.31 -4.53
C PRO A 153 0.28 -18.92 -3.17
N VAL A 154 -0.62 -19.73 -2.62
CA VAL A 154 -1.20 -19.49 -1.28
C VAL A 154 -0.16 -19.72 -0.20
N THR A 155 0.67 -20.74 -0.36
CA THR A 155 1.76 -21.06 0.57
C THR A 155 2.78 -19.93 0.61
N TYR A 156 3.18 -19.41 -0.56
CA TYR A 156 4.05 -18.24 -0.62
C TYR A 156 3.41 -16.97 -0.09
N PHE A 157 2.10 -16.77 -0.33
CA PHE A 157 1.36 -15.67 0.30
C PHE A 157 1.43 -15.74 1.83
N ARG A 158 1.24 -16.93 2.42
CA ARG A 158 1.37 -17.16 3.88
C ARG A 158 2.77 -16.91 4.38
N LEU A 159 3.78 -17.36 3.65
CA LEU A 159 5.18 -17.08 3.97
C LEU A 159 5.47 -15.57 3.97
N MET A 160 4.97 -14.86 2.95
CA MET A 160 5.09 -13.41 2.86
C MET A 160 4.39 -12.71 4.03
N GLN A 161 3.16 -13.12 4.35
CA GLN A 161 2.37 -12.58 5.47
C GLN A 161 3.12 -12.71 6.81
N ARG A 162 3.77 -13.85 7.08
CA ARG A 162 4.56 -14.06 8.30
C ARG A 162 5.73 -13.10 8.42
N ARG A 163 6.39 -12.78 7.30
CA ARG A 163 7.54 -11.85 7.25
C ARG A 163 7.12 -10.37 7.31
N MET A 164 5.86 -10.06 7.02
CA MET A 164 5.36 -8.68 6.95
C MET A 164 5.07 -8.01 8.30
N THR A 165 5.08 -8.74 9.43
CA THR A 165 4.75 -8.18 10.75
C THR A 165 5.54 -6.91 11.11
N PHE A 166 6.76 -6.75 10.58
CA PHE A 166 7.63 -5.61 10.84
C PHE A 166 7.95 -4.76 9.59
N ILE A 167 7.17 -4.93 8.52
CA ILE A 167 7.43 -4.32 7.22
C ILE A 167 6.28 -3.39 6.84
N ASP A 168 6.63 -2.13 6.56
CA ASP A 168 5.68 -1.16 6.06
C ASP A 168 5.54 -1.28 4.53
N LEU A 169 4.39 -1.79 4.08
CA LEU A 169 4.09 -1.94 2.65
C LEU A 169 3.90 -0.61 1.92
N HIS A 170 3.67 0.51 2.62
CA HIS A 170 3.52 1.82 1.97
C HIS A 170 4.82 2.29 1.31
N LEU A 171 5.96 1.71 1.70
CA LEU A 171 7.26 2.06 1.15
C LEU A 171 7.47 1.61 -0.30
N ASP A 172 6.72 0.59 -0.75
CA ASP A 172 6.73 0.08 -2.12
C ASP A 172 5.29 -0.29 -2.57
N PRO A 173 4.62 0.60 -3.33
CA PRO A 173 3.25 0.38 -3.79
C PRO A 173 3.09 -0.86 -4.67
N ASN A 174 4.13 -1.31 -5.38
CA ASN A 174 4.03 -2.47 -6.25
C ASN A 174 4.01 -3.76 -5.41
N ILE A 175 4.87 -3.86 -4.40
CA ILE A 175 4.81 -4.98 -3.45
C ILE A 175 3.47 -5.00 -2.71
N ALA A 176 2.97 -3.84 -2.27
CA ALA A 176 1.66 -3.73 -1.63
C ALA A 176 0.52 -4.23 -2.54
N MET A 177 0.58 -3.90 -3.83
CA MET A 177 -0.38 -4.35 -4.83
C MET A 177 -0.34 -5.87 -5.00
N GLN A 178 0.85 -6.42 -5.24
CA GLN A 178 1.04 -7.86 -5.43
C GLN A 178 0.59 -8.67 -4.21
N TYR A 179 0.91 -8.20 -3.00
CA TYR A 179 0.40 -8.78 -1.76
C TYR A 179 -1.12 -8.78 -1.70
N SER A 180 -1.74 -7.64 -2.04
CA SER A 180 -3.19 -7.49 -2.01
C SER A 180 -3.89 -8.41 -3.02
N LEU A 181 -3.34 -8.54 -4.23
CA LEU A 181 -3.85 -9.45 -5.26
C LEU A 181 -3.65 -10.92 -4.87
N LEU A 182 -2.49 -11.29 -4.30
CA LEU A 182 -2.26 -12.63 -3.76
C LEU A 182 -3.23 -12.99 -2.63
N LYS A 183 -3.57 -12.03 -1.77
CA LYS A 183 -4.60 -12.22 -0.75
C LYS A 183 -5.96 -12.53 -1.37
N LEU A 184 -6.32 -11.88 -2.48
CA LEU A 184 -7.55 -12.18 -3.23
C LEU A 184 -7.48 -13.56 -3.91
N TYR A 185 -6.32 -13.93 -4.46
CA TYR A 185 -6.07 -15.27 -5.01
C TYR A 185 -6.30 -16.33 -3.92
N ALA A 186 -5.66 -16.19 -2.75
CA ALA A 186 -5.82 -17.11 -1.63
C ALA A 186 -7.27 -17.19 -1.15
N ARG A 187 -7.94 -16.04 -1.00
CA ARG A 187 -9.35 -15.97 -0.57
C ARG A 187 -10.30 -16.68 -1.55
N SER A 188 -9.99 -16.71 -2.85
CA SER A 188 -10.83 -17.42 -3.82
C SER A 188 -11.00 -18.90 -3.48
N PHE A 189 -10.04 -19.54 -2.81
CA PHE A 189 -10.17 -20.94 -2.38
C PHE A 189 -11.30 -21.19 -1.40
N THR A 190 -11.85 -20.16 -0.76
CA THR A 190 -12.87 -20.26 0.31
C THR A 190 -14.21 -19.63 -0.08
N ASP A 191 -14.35 -19.15 -1.31
CA ASP A 191 -15.50 -18.36 -1.76
C ASP A 191 -16.51 -19.19 -2.59
N ASP A 192 -16.65 -20.50 -2.33
CA ASP A 192 -17.55 -21.41 -3.08
C ASP A 192 -18.99 -20.92 -3.14
N PHE A 193 -19.57 -20.48 -2.02
CA PHE A 193 -20.95 -19.99 -2.01
C PHE A 193 -21.12 -18.74 -2.89
N ILE A 194 -20.10 -17.90 -2.98
CA ILE A 194 -20.13 -16.73 -3.87
C ILE A 194 -20.08 -17.19 -5.32
N PHE A 195 -19.19 -18.12 -5.66
CA PHE A 195 -19.12 -18.68 -7.01
C PHE A 195 -20.40 -19.40 -7.42
N ALA A 196 -21.05 -20.14 -6.52
CA ALA A 196 -22.34 -20.77 -6.78
C ALA A 196 -23.46 -19.74 -7.04
N ALA A 197 -23.40 -18.58 -6.38
CA ALA A 197 -24.38 -17.51 -6.51
C ALA A 197 -24.22 -16.63 -7.77
N LEU A 198 -23.11 -16.76 -8.50
CA LEU A 198 -22.91 -16.06 -9.78
C LEU A 198 -23.86 -16.59 -10.85
N GLU A 199 -24.31 -15.72 -11.76
CA GLU A 199 -25.20 -16.13 -12.85
C GLU A 199 -24.43 -16.90 -13.95
N PRO A 200 -24.97 -18.03 -14.47
CA PRO A 200 -26.22 -18.67 -14.03
C PRO A 200 -26.06 -19.33 -12.65
N LYS A 201 -26.99 -19.07 -11.72
CA LYS A 201 -26.92 -19.62 -10.36
C LYS A 201 -26.86 -21.15 -10.36
N LEU A 202 -25.97 -21.71 -9.55
CA LEU A 202 -25.84 -23.14 -9.33
C LEU A 202 -26.55 -23.54 -8.04
N LYS A 203 -27.29 -24.64 -8.07
CA LYS A 203 -27.73 -25.28 -6.83
C LYS A 203 -26.49 -25.87 -6.15
N TYR A 204 -26.19 -25.41 -4.93
CA TYR A 204 -24.99 -25.81 -4.20
C TYR A 204 -25.30 -25.89 -2.70
N GLU A 205 -25.34 -27.12 -2.18
CA GLU A 205 -25.76 -27.47 -0.83
C GLU A 205 -24.77 -28.48 -0.19
N PRO A 206 -23.47 -28.14 -0.09
CA PRO A 206 -22.45 -29.07 0.44
C PRO A 206 -22.68 -29.42 1.92
N ASN A 207 -23.42 -28.58 2.64
CA ASN A 207 -23.74 -28.73 4.06
C ASN A 207 -25.10 -29.42 4.31
N HIS A 208 -25.72 -30.01 3.28
CA HIS A 208 -26.95 -30.78 3.46
C HIS A 208 -26.73 -31.93 4.48
N PRO A 209 -27.65 -32.24 5.40
CA PRO A 209 -27.46 -33.29 6.41
C PRO A 209 -27.10 -34.66 5.85
N GLN A 210 -27.55 -34.95 4.62
CA GLN A 210 -27.26 -36.20 3.90
C GLN A 210 -26.19 -36.04 2.80
N SER A 211 -25.43 -34.95 2.79
CA SER A 211 -24.46 -34.64 1.71
C SER A 211 -23.46 -35.77 1.49
N LYS A 212 -23.05 -36.48 2.54
CA LYS A 212 -22.14 -37.64 2.47
C LYS A 212 -22.63 -38.73 1.51
N TYR A 213 -23.93 -39.00 1.46
CA TYR A 213 -24.55 -39.99 0.58
C TYR A 213 -24.88 -39.38 -0.79
N LEU A 214 -25.51 -38.19 -0.78
CA LEU A 214 -25.99 -37.55 -2.00
C LEU A 214 -24.87 -37.04 -2.93
N ARG A 215 -23.66 -36.82 -2.41
CA ARG A 215 -22.50 -36.37 -3.21
C ARG A 215 -22.01 -37.39 -4.23
N GLU A 216 -22.30 -38.68 -4.04
CA GLU A 216 -21.95 -39.71 -5.03
C GLU A 216 -22.86 -39.62 -6.26
N GLU A 217 -24.16 -39.40 -6.03
CA GLU A 217 -25.19 -39.27 -7.07
C GLU A 217 -25.13 -37.92 -7.78
N ASN A 218 -25.01 -36.82 -7.01
CA ASN A 218 -24.99 -35.46 -7.54
C ASN A 218 -23.89 -34.62 -6.87
N PRO A 219 -22.61 -34.83 -7.26
CA PRO A 219 -21.48 -34.10 -6.70
C PRO A 219 -21.56 -32.59 -6.96
N ALA A 220 -22.19 -32.17 -8.06
CA ALA A 220 -22.28 -30.77 -8.42
C ALA A 220 -23.02 -29.94 -7.37
N VAL A 221 -24.02 -30.56 -6.71
CA VAL A 221 -24.83 -29.93 -5.66
C VAL A 221 -24.29 -30.23 -4.27
N PHE A 222 -23.95 -31.47 -3.96
CA PHE A 222 -23.73 -31.90 -2.57
C PHE A 222 -22.26 -32.13 -2.20
N SER A 223 -21.33 -32.15 -3.16
CA SER A 223 -19.90 -32.18 -2.84
C SER A 223 -19.42 -30.77 -2.53
N ARG A 224 -18.65 -30.62 -1.45
CA ARG A 224 -17.86 -29.41 -1.22
C ARG A 224 -16.82 -29.24 -2.34
N GLN A 225 -16.67 -28.01 -2.83
CA GLN A 225 -15.89 -27.65 -4.01
C GLN A 225 -14.92 -26.47 -3.76
N ALA A 226 -14.68 -26.15 -2.49
CA ALA A 226 -13.72 -25.18 -1.97
C ALA A 226 -13.20 -25.63 -0.60
N LEU A 227 -12.12 -25.01 -0.15
CA LEU A 227 -11.58 -25.24 1.19
C LEU A 227 -12.31 -24.38 2.22
N VAL A 228 -12.42 -24.87 3.45
CA VAL A 228 -12.70 -23.97 4.59
C VAL A 228 -11.44 -23.14 4.84
N LEU A 229 -11.60 -21.94 5.38
CA LEU A 229 -10.46 -21.06 5.69
C LEU A 229 -9.42 -21.74 6.59
N GLY A 230 -9.85 -22.48 7.61
CA GLY A 230 -8.96 -23.24 8.49
C GLY A 230 -8.15 -24.27 7.72
N ASP A 231 -8.79 -25.09 6.89
CA ASP A 231 -8.12 -26.12 6.08
C ASP A 231 -7.11 -25.48 5.11
N LEU A 232 -7.45 -24.35 4.49
CA LEU A 232 -6.54 -23.64 3.60
C LEU A 232 -5.27 -23.18 4.33
N GLU A 233 -5.42 -22.62 5.53
CA GLU A 233 -4.28 -22.21 6.36
C GLU A 233 -3.45 -23.42 6.82
N CYS A 234 -4.11 -24.51 7.24
CA CYS A 234 -3.43 -25.73 7.64
C CYS A 234 -2.65 -26.37 6.48
N VAL A 235 -3.22 -26.42 5.27
CA VAL A 235 -2.51 -26.93 4.08
C VAL A 235 -1.30 -26.04 3.76
N ALA A 236 -1.46 -24.71 3.77
CA ALA A 236 -0.32 -23.81 3.51
C ALA A 236 0.79 -23.95 4.57
N ASP A 237 0.40 -24.11 5.83
CA ASP A 237 1.33 -24.30 6.94
C ASP A 237 2.03 -25.68 6.85
N LEU A 238 1.32 -26.74 6.43
CA LEU A 238 1.88 -28.07 6.17
C LEU A 238 2.93 -28.05 5.05
N LEU A 239 2.75 -27.19 4.04
CA LEU A 239 3.71 -27.01 2.95
C LEU A 239 4.89 -26.12 3.31
N THR A 240 4.96 -25.63 4.55
CA THR A 240 6.03 -24.77 5.03
C THR A 240 6.92 -25.53 5.99
N VAL A 241 8.23 -25.52 5.73
CA VAL A 241 9.22 -26.15 6.62
C VAL A 241 10.26 -25.14 7.09
N GLN A 242 10.83 -25.41 8.26
CA GLN A 242 11.94 -24.65 8.81
C GLN A 242 13.21 -25.51 8.77
N GLU A 243 14.20 -25.06 8.01
CA GLU A 243 15.48 -25.76 7.82
C GLU A 243 16.62 -24.76 8.06
N ASN A 244 17.54 -25.08 8.98
CA ASN A 244 18.66 -24.20 9.36
C ASN A 244 18.22 -22.77 9.75
N GLY A 245 17.07 -22.65 10.41
CA GLY A 245 16.48 -21.36 10.82
C GLY A 245 15.79 -20.59 9.69
N GLN A 246 15.85 -21.07 8.44
CA GLN A 246 15.15 -20.47 7.31
C GLN A 246 13.81 -21.15 7.08
N ILE A 247 12.76 -20.35 6.91
CA ILE A 247 11.42 -20.83 6.55
C ILE A 247 11.33 -20.86 5.02
N ARG A 248 11.05 -22.03 4.45
CA ARG A 248 10.87 -22.26 3.01
C ARG A 248 9.64 -23.12 2.74
N VAL A 249 9.22 -23.16 1.48
CA VAL A 249 8.18 -24.08 1.02
C VAL A 249 8.80 -25.45 0.73
N LEU A 250 8.03 -26.51 0.97
CA LEU A 250 8.38 -27.87 0.57
C LEU A 250 8.61 -27.92 -0.94
N GLN A 251 9.61 -28.66 -1.38
CA GLN A 251 9.75 -29.04 -2.78
C GLN A 251 8.76 -30.15 -3.14
N PHE A 252 8.46 -30.32 -4.43
CA PHE A 252 7.46 -31.29 -4.86
C PHE A 252 7.79 -32.73 -4.42
N GLY A 253 9.06 -33.15 -4.47
CA GLY A 253 9.47 -34.48 -4.01
C GLY A 253 9.34 -34.68 -2.50
N GLU A 254 9.37 -33.59 -1.71
CA GLU A 254 9.09 -33.66 -0.26
C GLU A 254 7.59 -33.71 -0.01
N PHE A 255 6.81 -32.93 -0.77
CA PHE A 255 5.35 -32.99 -0.75
C PHE A 255 4.82 -34.37 -1.12
N GLU A 256 5.39 -35.01 -2.14
CA GLU A 256 4.97 -36.36 -2.56
C GLU A 256 5.15 -37.40 -1.45
N LYS A 257 6.25 -37.32 -0.69
CA LYS A 257 6.51 -38.22 0.45
C LYS A 257 5.48 -38.11 1.56
N LEU A 258 4.73 -37.00 1.65
CA LEU A 258 3.64 -36.88 2.63
C LEU A 258 2.53 -37.91 2.37
N PHE A 259 2.41 -38.41 1.13
CA PHE A 259 1.42 -39.41 0.72
C PHE A 259 1.86 -40.85 0.96
N ASP A 260 3.14 -41.07 1.25
CA ASP A 260 3.70 -42.40 1.52
C ASP A 260 3.61 -42.78 3.02
N THR A 261 3.06 -41.88 3.84
CA THR A 261 2.86 -42.10 5.27
C THR A 261 1.71 -43.08 5.52
N GLU A 262 1.80 -43.88 6.60
CA GLU A 262 0.74 -44.85 6.96
C GLU A 262 -0.61 -44.18 7.21
N LYS A 263 -0.60 -42.92 7.66
CA LYS A 263 -1.79 -42.10 7.88
C LYS A 263 -1.60 -40.75 7.19
N LEU A 264 -2.30 -40.58 6.06
CA LEU A 264 -2.38 -39.31 5.36
C LEU A 264 -2.96 -38.22 6.27
N ASP A 265 -2.36 -37.04 6.26
CA ASP A 265 -2.87 -35.87 6.97
C ASP A 265 -4.28 -35.51 6.50
N ASP A 266 -5.19 -35.23 7.44
CA ASP A 266 -6.60 -34.94 7.12
C ASP A 266 -6.74 -33.73 6.18
N ASN A 267 -5.86 -32.72 6.31
CA ASN A 267 -5.87 -31.55 5.42
C ASN A 267 -5.45 -31.90 3.99
N LEU A 268 -4.51 -32.84 3.82
CA LEU A 268 -4.16 -33.38 2.50
C LEU A 268 -5.31 -34.18 1.91
N HIS A 269 -6.04 -34.92 2.73
CA HIS A 269 -7.22 -35.63 2.28
C HIS A 269 -8.31 -34.67 1.76
N GLU A 270 -8.58 -33.58 2.50
CA GLU A 270 -9.56 -32.58 2.11
C GLU A 270 -9.21 -31.92 0.76
N ILE A 271 -7.97 -31.46 0.59
CA ILE A 271 -7.56 -30.84 -0.69
C ILE A 271 -7.59 -31.86 -1.85
N LEU A 272 -7.22 -33.12 -1.63
CA LEU A 272 -7.36 -34.16 -2.66
C LEU A 272 -8.82 -34.36 -3.05
N SER A 273 -9.72 -34.43 -2.06
CA SER A 273 -11.15 -34.69 -2.28
C SER A 273 -11.78 -33.63 -3.18
N LEU A 274 -11.27 -32.39 -3.18
CA LEU A 274 -11.71 -31.32 -4.08
C LEU A 274 -11.42 -31.66 -5.54
N PHE A 275 -10.27 -32.24 -5.86
CA PHE A 275 -9.85 -32.46 -7.25
C PHE A 275 -10.07 -33.90 -7.75
N VAL A 276 -10.23 -34.88 -6.86
CA VAL A 276 -10.56 -36.26 -7.26
C VAL A 276 -11.88 -36.27 -8.03
N THR A 277 -11.89 -36.91 -9.20
CA THR A 277 -13.01 -36.96 -10.16
C THR A 277 -13.48 -35.61 -10.67
N PHE A 278 -12.62 -34.58 -10.61
CA PHE A 278 -12.95 -33.25 -11.12
C PHE A 278 -13.29 -33.29 -12.61
N SER A 279 -14.45 -32.74 -12.93
CA SER A 279 -14.79 -32.22 -14.26
C SER A 279 -15.66 -30.98 -14.07
N PRO A 280 -15.69 -30.05 -15.04
CA PRO A 280 -16.52 -28.86 -14.98
C PRO A 280 -18.01 -29.16 -14.71
N ASP A 281 -18.56 -30.24 -15.26
CA ASP A 281 -19.97 -30.63 -15.05
C ASP A 281 -20.20 -31.22 -13.65
N ARG A 282 -19.25 -32.02 -13.14
CA ARG A 282 -19.38 -32.66 -11.82
C ARG A 282 -19.06 -31.71 -10.67
N LYS A 283 -18.19 -30.73 -10.91
CA LYS A 283 -17.74 -29.75 -9.90
C LYS A 283 -17.70 -28.33 -10.50
N PRO A 284 -18.86 -27.75 -10.86
CA PRO A 284 -18.95 -26.48 -11.55
C PRO A 284 -18.52 -25.27 -10.70
N VAL A 285 -18.65 -25.35 -9.38
CA VAL A 285 -18.18 -24.31 -8.46
C VAL A 285 -16.65 -24.29 -8.43
N LEU A 286 -16.01 -25.47 -8.35
CA LEU A 286 -14.56 -25.58 -8.44
C LEU A 286 -14.04 -25.10 -9.80
N ALA A 287 -14.78 -25.38 -10.89
CA ALA A 287 -14.43 -24.88 -12.22
C ALA A 287 -14.40 -23.33 -12.28
N ARG A 288 -15.40 -22.65 -11.68
CA ARG A 288 -15.43 -21.17 -11.57
C ARG A 288 -14.26 -20.64 -10.73
N LEU A 289 -13.95 -21.32 -9.64
CA LEU A 289 -12.82 -20.99 -8.76
C LEU A 289 -11.49 -21.10 -9.50
N LEU A 290 -11.24 -22.19 -10.23
CA LEU A 290 -10.00 -22.40 -10.98
C LEU A 290 -9.82 -21.38 -12.11
N LEU A 291 -10.88 -21.03 -12.83
CA LEU A 291 -10.83 -19.94 -13.80
C LEU A 291 -10.46 -18.62 -13.11
N THR A 292 -11.09 -18.32 -11.98
CA THR A 292 -10.79 -17.11 -11.20
C THR A 292 -9.32 -17.06 -10.77
N GLN A 293 -8.76 -18.20 -10.35
CA GLN A 293 -7.35 -18.31 -10.00
C GLN A 293 -6.43 -18.08 -11.19
N ALA A 294 -6.74 -18.65 -12.36
CA ALA A 294 -5.97 -18.39 -13.57
C ALA A 294 -5.97 -16.89 -13.93
N PHE A 295 -7.12 -16.22 -13.82
CA PHE A 295 -7.21 -14.77 -14.06
C PHE A 295 -6.46 -13.95 -13.02
N PHE A 296 -6.55 -14.28 -11.73
CA PHE A 296 -5.74 -13.60 -10.72
C PHE A 296 -4.25 -13.85 -10.92
N ALA A 297 -3.83 -15.06 -11.31
CA ALA A 297 -2.44 -15.34 -11.63
C ALA A 297 -1.94 -14.44 -12.77
N GLN A 298 -2.67 -14.37 -13.88
CA GLN A 298 -2.33 -13.50 -15.01
C GLN A 298 -2.29 -12.01 -14.61
N LEU A 299 -3.25 -11.58 -13.79
CA LEU A 299 -3.30 -10.20 -13.30
C LEU A 299 -2.08 -9.88 -12.43
N ILE A 300 -1.73 -10.77 -11.50
CA ILE A 300 -0.55 -10.60 -10.63
C ILE A 300 0.73 -10.60 -11.47
N LEU A 301 0.90 -11.57 -12.39
CA LEU A 301 2.07 -11.63 -13.27
C LEU A 301 2.25 -10.35 -14.08
N SER A 302 1.15 -9.76 -14.56
CA SER A 302 1.20 -8.48 -15.28
C SER A 302 1.77 -7.34 -14.43
N THR A 303 1.58 -7.34 -13.10
CA THR A 303 2.15 -6.34 -12.19
C THR A 303 3.66 -6.51 -11.93
N TYR A 304 4.27 -7.63 -12.32
CA TYR A 304 5.72 -7.79 -12.26
C TYR A 304 6.42 -7.02 -13.37
N TYR A 305 5.77 -6.87 -14.53
CA TYR A 305 6.34 -6.19 -15.69
C TYR A 305 5.94 -4.71 -15.79
N THR A 306 4.93 -4.28 -15.04
CA THR A 306 4.41 -2.92 -15.10
C THR A 306 3.94 -2.48 -13.73
N THR A 307 4.27 -1.25 -13.33
CA THR A 307 3.73 -0.64 -12.12
C THR A 307 2.27 -0.29 -12.36
N VAL A 308 1.36 -0.92 -11.60
CA VAL A 308 -0.09 -0.72 -11.74
C VAL A 308 -0.65 -0.17 -10.44
N CYS A 309 -1.41 0.91 -10.50
CA CYS A 309 -2.11 1.44 -9.34
C CYS A 309 -3.53 0.84 -9.23
N PRO A 310 -4.17 0.85 -8.03
CA PRO A 310 -5.48 0.22 -7.84
C PRO A 310 -6.57 0.65 -8.85
N PRO A 311 -6.70 1.95 -9.21
CA PRO A 311 -7.66 2.38 -10.24
C PRO A 311 -7.47 1.72 -11.61
N GLU A 312 -6.24 1.38 -11.99
CA GLU A 312 -5.90 0.80 -13.29
C GLU A 312 -6.21 -0.70 -13.38
N LEU A 313 -6.37 -1.39 -12.24
CA LEU A 313 -6.64 -2.83 -12.21
C LEU A 313 -7.89 -3.24 -12.99
N ALA A 314 -8.92 -2.39 -13.01
CA ALA A 314 -10.13 -2.64 -13.78
C ALA A 314 -9.86 -2.59 -15.29
N GLY A 315 -9.01 -1.64 -15.73
CA GLY A 315 -8.55 -1.55 -17.11
C GLY A 315 -7.73 -2.78 -17.50
N LEU A 316 -6.76 -3.15 -16.66
CA LEU A 316 -5.93 -4.34 -16.89
C LEU A 316 -6.76 -5.64 -16.93
N LEU A 317 -7.73 -5.80 -16.02
CA LEU A 317 -8.67 -6.93 -16.07
C LEU A 317 -9.43 -6.95 -17.40
N ASN A 318 -9.90 -5.81 -17.89
CA ASN A 318 -10.59 -5.74 -19.18
C ASN A 318 -9.65 -6.12 -20.34
N THR A 319 -8.40 -5.64 -20.34
CA THR A 319 -7.40 -6.03 -21.35
C THR A 319 -7.17 -7.53 -21.36
N ILE A 320 -6.92 -8.14 -20.19
CA ILE A 320 -6.76 -9.59 -20.04
C ILE A 320 -8.04 -10.33 -20.47
N SER A 321 -9.21 -9.75 -20.18
CA SER A 321 -10.52 -10.31 -20.56
C SER A 321 -10.83 -10.23 -22.05
N MET A 322 -10.01 -9.54 -22.84
CA MET A 322 -10.15 -9.41 -24.29
C MET A 322 -9.10 -10.23 -25.04
N ASP A 323 -8.18 -10.90 -24.33
CA ASP A 323 -7.21 -11.80 -24.92
C ASP A 323 -7.89 -13.11 -25.36
N GLU A 324 -8.16 -13.24 -26.66
CA GLU A 324 -8.81 -14.41 -27.25
C GLU A 324 -8.01 -15.70 -27.06
N GLU A 325 -6.67 -15.63 -27.08
CA GLU A 325 -5.82 -16.81 -26.88
C GLU A 325 -5.97 -17.31 -25.44
N LEU A 326 -5.90 -16.40 -24.46
CA LEU A 326 -6.08 -16.73 -23.05
C LEU A 326 -7.48 -17.33 -22.80
N ILE A 327 -8.53 -16.68 -23.30
CA ILE A 327 -9.92 -17.13 -23.13
C ILE A 327 -10.14 -18.49 -23.77
N THR A 328 -9.60 -18.72 -24.96
CA THR A 328 -9.75 -20.00 -25.67
C THR A 328 -8.99 -21.11 -24.93
N THR A 329 -7.78 -20.82 -24.45
CA THR A 329 -6.96 -21.83 -23.78
C THR A 329 -7.54 -22.24 -22.41
N LEU A 330 -8.20 -21.32 -21.71
CA LEU A 330 -8.88 -21.56 -20.42
C LEU A 330 -10.31 -22.13 -20.56
N SER A 331 -10.88 -22.24 -21.75
CA SER A 331 -12.24 -22.73 -21.91
C SER A 331 -12.41 -24.21 -21.53
N TRP A 332 -13.44 -24.54 -20.76
CA TRP A 332 -13.72 -25.92 -20.37
C TRP A 332 -14.26 -26.80 -21.51
N TYR A 333 -14.89 -26.20 -22.53
CA TYR A 333 -15.58 -26.92 -23.59
C TYR A 333 -15.10 -26.45 -24.98
N GLU A 334 -15.09 -27.36 -25.94
CA GLU A 334 -14.72 -27.05 -27.32
C GLU A 334 -15.70 -26.06 -27.96
N GLY A 335 -15.18 -25.09 -28.72
CA GLY A 335 -15.99 -24.08 -29.42
C GLY A 335 -16.72 -23.07 -28.52
N LYS A 336 -16.56 -23.15 -27.20
CA LYS A 336 -17.03 -22.11 -26.26
C LYS A 336 -15.86 -21.24 -25.84
N CYS A 337 -16.05 -19.94 -25.73
CA CYS A 337 -15.13 -19.09 -24.97
C CYS A 337 -15.16 -19.53 -23.49
N ALA A 338 -14.06 -19.35 -22.75
CA ALA A 338 -14.12 -19.52 -21.29
C ALA A 338 -15.31 -18.73 -20.74
N ASP A 339 -15.99 -19.28 -19.73
CA ASP A 339 -17.11 -18.64 -19.03
C ASP A 339 -16.62 -17.46 -18.16
N LEU A 340 -15.78 -16.60 -18.72
CA LEU A 340 -15.29 -15.38 -18.12
C LEU A 340 -16.45 -14.47 -17.74
N SER A 341 -17.52 -14.45 -18.53
CA SER A 341 -18.75 -13.73 -18.20
C SER A 341 -19.31 -14.13 -16.83
N VAL A 342 -19.16 -15.40 -16.44
CA VAL A 342 -19.63 -15.92 -15.15
C VAL A 342 -18.77 -15.40 -14.00
N ILE A 343 -17.44 -15.39 -14.15
CA ILE A 343 -16.51 -15.01 -13.06
C ILE A 343 -16.14 -13.52 -13.03
N LYS A 344 -16.35 -12.78 -14.12
CA LYS A 344 -16.02 -11.36 -14.23
C LYS A 344 -16.67 -10.51 -13.12
N PRO A 345 -17.96 -10.70 -12.76
CA PRO A 345 -18.56 -9.96 -11.65
C PRO A 345 -17.83 -10.16 -10.31
N TYR A 346 -17.37 -11.39 -10.04
CA TYR A 346 -16.56 -11.68 -8.86
C TYR A 346 -15.23 -10.94 -8.89
N LEU A 347 -14.48 -11.05 -10.00
CA LEU A 347 -13.20 -10.35 -10.18
C LEU A 347 -13.35 -8.84 -10.01
N SER A 348 -14.31 -8.22 -10.71
CA SER A 348 -14.56 -6.78 -10.62
C SER A 348 -14.93 -6.34 -9.20
N THR A 349 -15.77 -7.10 -8.51
CA THR A 349 -16.16 -6.79 -7.12
C THR A 349 -14.95 -6.84 -6.19
N ARG A 350 -14.12 -7.89 -6.29
CA ARG A 350 -12.92 -8.06 -5.45
C ARG A 350 -11.86 -7.00 -5.71
N LEU A 351 -11.64 -6.62 -6.97
CA LEU A 351 -10.69 -5.54 -7.32
C LEU A 351 -11.21 -4.17 -6.86
N GLY A 352 -12.52 -3.93 -6.92
CA GLY A 352 -13.14 -2.71 -6.40
C GLY A 352 -12.90 -2.49 -4.89
N TRP A 353 -12.76 -3.57 -4.11
CA TRP A 353 -12.38 -3.45 -2.69
C TRP A 353 -10.98 -2.87 -2.51
N LEU A 354 -10.02 -3.22 -3.37
CA LEU A 354 -8.66 -2.66 -3.31
C LEU A 354 -8.65 -1.17 -3.63
N GLN A 355 -9.46 -0.75 -4.61
CA GLN A 355 -9.64 0.66 -4.97
C GLN A 355 -10.21 1.48 -3.82
N ASN A 356 -11.27 0.96 -3.17
CA ASN A 356 -11.91 1.64 -2.05
C ASN A 356 -10.97 1.78 -0.85
N ASN A 357 -10.22 0.72 -0.52
CA ASN A 357 -9.26 0.76 0.58
C ASN A 357 -8.11 1.75 0.31
N ALA A 358 -7.61 1.80 -0.92
CA ALA A 358 -6.58 2.77 -1.31
C ALA A 358 -7.08 4.23 -1.22
N MET A 359 -8.34 4.49 -1.61
CA MET A 359 -8.93 5.83 -1.48
C MET A 359 -9.12 6.26 -0.03
N ILE A 360 -9.41 5.32 0.88
CA ILE A 360 -9.51 5.61 2.32
C ILE A 360 -8.13 5.97 2.88
N ALA A 361 -7.09 5.19 2.53
CA ALA A 361 -5.72 5.44 2.98
C ALA A 361 -5.13 6.77 2.50
N LEU A 362 -5.55 7.28 1.33
CA LEU A 362 -5.13 8.61 0.84
C LEU A 362 -5.82 9.79 1.54
N LYS A 363 -6.95 9.55 2.23
CA LYS A 363 -7.70 10.59 2.95
C LYS A 363 -7.32 10.70 4.41
N SER A 364 -6.75 9.64 4.98
CA SER A 364 -6.15 9.61 6.34
C SER A 364 -4.73 10.15 6.30
#